data_AF-A0A7S3IY34-F1
#
_entry.id   AF-A0A7S3IY34-F1
#
_cell.length_a   1.000
_cell.length_b   1.000
_cell.length_c   1.000
_cell.angle_alpha   90.00
_cell.angle_beta   90.00
_cell.angle_gamma   90.00
#
_symmetry.space_group_name_H-M   'P 1'
#
loop_
_entity.id
_entity.type
_entity.pdbx_description
1 polymer ?
#
loop_
_entity_poly.entity_id
_entity_poly.type
_entity_poly.pdbx_seq_one_letter_code
_entity_poly.pdbx_strand_id
1 'polypeptide(L)'
;FGSLDKSEGYDAKLFCLSVLLSSMVIFNSMQTIDEKAIDSLALAAELAHKVAVSDPSYEQQEQQFVWLVRDFALQLKNKDGIKISEDDYMESKLTNSKFSNEFSRSVITKTFSKRKCFTIVRPVLDERQLQTLNEPEAFKNLRPQ
;
A
#
# COMPACT_ATOMS: atom_id res chain seq x y z
N PHE A 1 5.21 5.37 -6.93
CA PHE A 1 6.09 5.23 -8.12
C PHE A 1 6.73 6.58 -8.36
N GLY A 2 8.06 6.64 -8.37
CA GLY A 2 8.80 7.83 -7.89
C GLY A 2 10.23 7.94 -8.40
N SER A 3 10.37 8.27 -9.67
CA SER A 3 11.53 8.96 -10.25
C SER A 3 10.99 9.88 -11.35
N LEU A 4 11.53 11.10 -11.46
CA LEU A 4 11.14 12.07 -12.50
C LEU A 4 11.55 11.61 -13.91
N ASP A 5 12.49 10.67 -14.01
CA ASP A 5 13.10 10.21 -15.25
C ASP A 5 12.61 8.81 -15.70
N LYS A 6 11.70 8.18 -14.94
CA LYS A 6 11.20 6.82 -15.21
C LYS A 6 9.74 6.85 -15.60
N SER A 7 9.38 6.12 -16.66
CA SER A 7 7.99 5.96 -17.08
C SER A 7 7.22 5.13 -16.06
N GLU A 8 5.92 5.42 -15.87
CA GLU A 8 5.02 4.64 -15.01
C GLU A 8 5.05 3.13 -15.33
N GLY A 9 5.27 2.79 -16.59
CA GLY A 9 5.40 1.39 -17.04
C GLY A 9 6.65 0.67 -16.52
N TYR A 10 7.75 1.38 -16.22
CA TYR A 10 8.93 0.75 -15.63
C TYR A 10 8.69 0.40 -14.16
N ASP A 11 8.12 1.34 -13.40
CA ASP A 11 7.78 1.16 -12.00
C ASP A 11 6.73 0.06 -11.80
N ALA A 12 5.73 -0.02 -12.69
CA ALA A 12 4.75 -1.11 -12.70
C ALA A 12 5.38 -2.49 -12.98
N LYS A 13 6.39 -2.58 -13.84
CA LYS A 13 7.13 -3.83 -14.10
C LYS A 13 7.95 -4.28 -12.89
N LEU A 14 8.64 -3.35 -12.23
CA LEU A 14 9.38 -3.67 -11.00
C LEU A 14 8.44 -4.18 -9.91
N PHE A 15 7.29 -3.53 -9.74
CA PHE A 15 6.31 -3.98 -8.76
C PHE A 15 5.70 -5.34 -9.14
N CYS A 16 5.40 -5.57 -10.43
CA CYS A 16 4.97 -6.88 -10.93
C CYS A 16 5.96 -7.98 -10.54
N LEU A 17 7.27 -7.76 -10.71
CA LEU A 17 8.28 -8.72 -10.27
C LEU A 17 8.29 -8.91 -8.75
N SER A 18 8.17 -7.82 -7.97
CA SER A 18 8.07 -7.92 -6.50
C SER A 18 6.87 -8.75 -6.07
N VAL A 19 5.73 -8.59 -6.75
CA VAL A 19 4.53 -9.42 -6.53
C VAL A 19 4.86 -10.87 -6.86
N LEU A 20 5.32 -11.18 -8.07
CA LEU A 20 5.54 -12.56 -8.51
C LEU A 20 6.56 -13.35 -7.67
N LEU A 21 7.58 -12.68 -7.14
CA LEU A 21 8.73 -13.32 -6.50
C LEU A 21 8.67 -13.36 -4.97
N SER A 22 7.76 -12.63 -4.34
CA SER A 22 7.71 -12.50 -2.88
C SER A 22 6.56 -13.29 -2.27
N SER A 23 6.80 -13.90 -1.11
CA SER A 23 5.73 -14.48 -0.28
C SER A 23 4.92 -13.41 0.47
N MET A 24 5.53 -12.24 0.70
CA MET A 24 4.89 -11.06 1.27
C MET A 24 5.29 -9.80 0.50
N VAL A 25 4.30 -8.95 0.20
CA VAL A 25 4.51 -7.66 -0.48
C VAL A 25 4.05 -6.54 0.45
N ILE A 26 4.96 -5.61 0.77
CA ILE A 26 4.65 -4.41 1.54
C ILE A 26 4.54 -3.23 0.58
N PHE A 27 3.31 -2.76 0.35
CA PHE A 27 3.06 -1.55 -0.40
C PHE A 27 3.02 -0.36 0.55
N ASN A 28 4.00 0.52 0.40
CA ASN A 28 4.19 1.66 1.29
C ASN A 28 3.75 2.96 0.60
N SER A 29 2.72 3.61 1.15
CA SER A 29 2.27 4.95 0.73
C SER A 29 2.37 5.94 1.89
N MET A 30 2.19 7.24 1.59
CA MET A 30 2.16 8.30 2.60
C MET A 30 0.74 8.85 2.76
N GLN A 31 0.47 9.38 3.95
CA GLN A 31 -0.74 10.05 4.40
C GLN A 31 -2.00 9.18 4.40
N THR A 32 -2.55 8.88 3.23
CA THR A 32 -3.84 8.18 3.10
C THR A 32 -3.83 7.20 1.94
N ILE A 33 -4.83 6.33 1.88
CA ILE A 33 -5.12 5.52 0.69
C ILE A 33 -5.99 6.38 -0.24
N ASP A 34 -5.36 6.87 -1.31
CA ASP A 34 -5.97 7.68 -2.37
C ASP A 34 -6.15 6.88 -3.68
N GLU A 35 -6.88 7.45 -4.64
CA GLU A 35 -7.13 6.78 -5.93
C GLU A 35 -5.83 6.52 -6.71
N LYS A 36 -4.87 7.44 -6.64
CA LYS A 36 -3.60 7.29 -7.36
C LYS A 36 -2.83 6.05 -6.88
N ALA A 37 -2.78 5.84 -5.57
CA ALA A 37 -2.13 4.67 -4.98
C ALA A 37 -2.87 3.38 -5.33
N ILE A 38 -4.21 3.40 -5.34
CA ILE A 38 -5.05 2.28 -5.77
C ILE A 38 -4.79 1.92 -7.24
N ASP A 39 -4.82 2.90 -8.14
CA ASP A 39 -4.63 2.65 -9.57
C ASP A 39 -3.23 2.16 -9.89
N SER A 40 -2.23 2.74 -9.23
CA SER A 40 -0.83 2.30 -9.30
C SER A 40 -0.67 0.84 -8.89
N LEU A 41 -1.26 0.46 -7.75
CA LEU A 41 -1.21 -0.91 -7.24
C LEU A 41 -1.96 -1.88 -8.15
N ALA A 42 -3.14 -1.49 -8.65
CA ALA A 42 -3.96 -2.30 -9.52
C ALA A 42 -3.28 -2.61 -10.86
N LEU A 43 -2.65 -1.61 -11.49
CA LEU A 43 -1.90 -1.81 -12.73
C LEU A 43 -0.83 -2.89 -12.57
N ALA A 44 -0.06 -2.82 -11.48
CA ALA A 44 1.03 -3.74 -11.28
C ALA A 44 0.56 -5.14 -10.84
N ALA A 45 -0.54 -5.22 -10.06
CA ALA A 45 -1.22 -6.48 -9.75
C ALA A 45 -1.81 -7.15 -11.01
N GLU A 46 -2.39 -6.37 -11.92
CA GLU A 46 -2.90 -6.88 -13.20
C GLU A 46 -1.76 -7.43 -14.07
N LEU A 47 -0.64 -6.72 -14.14
CA LEU A 47 0.55 -7.21 -14.86
C LEU A 47 1.07 -8.52 -14.26
N ALA A 48 1.15 -8.62 -12.94
CA ALA A 48 1.58 -9.85 -12.26
C ALA A 48 0.63 -11.00 -12.57
N HIS A 49 -0.69 -10.77 -12.50
CA HIS A 49 -1.68 -11.77 -12.84
C HIS A 49 -1.56 -12.25 -14.28
N LYS A 50 -1.37 -11.34 -15.25
CA LYS A 50 -1.18 -11.69 -16.66
C LYS A 50 0.06 -12.57 -16.88
N VAL A 51 1.17 -12.26 -16.20
CA VAL A 51 2.39 -13.07 -16.27
C VAL A 51 2.17 -14.45 -15.65
N ALA A 52 1.56 -14.50 -14.46
CA ALA A 52 1.25 -15.75 -13.77
C ALA A 52 0.38 -16.68 -14.61
N VAL A 53 -0.66 -16.16 -15.28
CA VAL A 53 -1.55 -16.96 -16.16
C VAL A 53 -0.85 -17.38 -17.45
N SER A 54 0.12 -16.60 -17.94
CA SER A 54 0.84 -16.91 -19.18
C SER A 54 1.86 -18.03 -19.04
N ASP A 55 2.28 -18.37 -17.81
CA ASP A 55 3.24 -19.43 -17.53
C ASP A 55 2.54 -20.59 -16.80
N PRO A 56 2.23 -21.70 -17.50
CA PRO A 56 1.58 -22.86 -16.88
C PRO A 56 2.40 -23.53 -15.77
N SER A 57 3.70 -23.25 -15.69
CA SER A 57 4.58 -23.75 -14.63
C SER A 57 4.57 -22.87 -13.38
N TYR A 58 4.02 -21.66 -13.48
CA TYR A 58 3.90 -20.75 -12.36
C TYR A 58 2.68 -21.12 -11.51
N GLU A 59 2.91 -21.85 -10.42
CA GLU A 59 1.91 -22.01 -9.38
C GLU A 59 1.80 -20.71 -8.57
N GLN A 60 0.71 -19.98 -8.77
CA GLN A 60 0.46 -18.74 -8.03
C GLN A 60 0.30 -19.06 -6.55
N GLN A 61 1.37 -18.81 -5.78
CA GLN A 61 1.31 -18.90 -4.33
C GLN A 61 0.41 -17.81 -3.77
N GLU A 62 -0.28 -18.12 -2.67
CA GLU A 62 -1.06 -17.11 -1.96
C GLU A 62 -0.11 -16.13 -1.27
N GLN A 63 -0.14 -14.87 -1.69
CA GLN A 63 0.76 -13.82 -1.21
C GLN A 63 0.13 -13.06 -0.05
N GLN A 64 0.94 -12.77 0.96
CA GLN A 64 0.54 -11.85 2.02
C GLN A 64 0.77 -10.41 1.56
N PHE A 65 -0.28 -9.62 1.49
CA PHE A 65 -0.18 -8.20 1.17
C PHE A 65 -0.28 -7.34 2.43
N VAL A 66 0.60 -6.36 2.54
CA VAL A 66 0.57 -5.36 3.61
C VAL A 66 0.55 -3.97 3.00
N TRP A 67 -0.49 -3.19 3.30
CA TRP A 67 -0.51 -1.77 3.01
C TRP A 67 0.01 -0.99 4.23
N LEU A 68 1.22 -0.45 4.12
CA LEU A 68 1.79 0.44 5.12
C LEU A 68 1.52 1.89 4.74
N VAL A 69 0.72 2.60 5.55
CA VAL A 69 0.41 4.02 5.34
C VAL A 69 1.21 4.84 6.34
N ARG A 70 2.24 5.53 5.83
CA ARG A 70 3.10 6.41 6.64
C ARG A 70 2.50 7.79 6.83
N ASP A 71 2.94 8.51 7.86
CA ASP A 71 2.46 9.86 8.16
C ASP A 71 0.93 9.95 8.28
N PHE A 72 0.31 8.89 8.78
CA PHE A 72 -1.15 8.81 8.90
C PHE A 72 -1.64 9.83 9.93
N ALA A 73 -2.60 10.66 9.51
CA ALA A 73 -3.12 11.78 10.31
C ALA A 73 -4.63 11.72 10.53
N LEU A 74 -5.33 10.73 9.96
CA LEU A 74 -6.77 10.57 10.14
C LEU A 74 -7.07 9.85 11.46
N GLN A 75 -8.25 10.12 12.03
CA GLN A 75 -8.77 9.28 13.10
C GLN A 75 -9.38 8.01 12.50
N LEU A 76 -9.02 6.85 13.04
CA LEU A 76 -9.65 5.57 12.70
C LEU A 76 -11.02 5.46 13.35
N LYS A 77 -11.97 6.25 12.84
CA LYS A 77 -13.38 6.22 13.23
C LYS A 77 -14.27 6.21 11.99
N ASN A 78 -15.38 5.49 12.08
CA ASN A 78 -16.41 5.52 11.04
C ASN A 78 -17.30 6.79 11.15
N LYS A 79 -18.34 6.87 10.31
CA LYS A 79 -19.26 8.02 10.27
C LYS A 79 -20.05 8.22 11.56
N ASP A 80 -20.24 7.16 12.33
CA ASP A 80 -20.94 7.17 13.61
C ASP A 80 -19.99 7.44 14.79
N GLY A 81 -18.71 7.73 14.51
CA GLY A 81 -17.68 8.00 15.51
C GLY A 81 -17.13 6.75 16.20
N ILE A 82 -17.53 5.55 15.77
CA ILE A 82 -17.08 4.28 16.31
C ILE A 82 -15.66 4.00 15.83
N LYS A 83 -14.78 3.58 16.74
CA LYS A 83 -13.40 3.21 16.41
C LYS A 83 -13.41 2.03 15.43
N ILE A 84 -12.60 2.14 14.38
CA ILE A 84 -12.37 1.07 13.39
C ILE A 84 -10.91 0.63 13.45
N SER A 85 -10.61 -0.55 12.92
CA SER A 85 -9.23 -1.00 12.71
C SER A 85 -8.62 -0.40 11.44
N GLU A 86 -7.30 -0.50 11.31
CA GLU A 86 -6.55 -0.18 10.09
C GLU A 86 -7.01 -1.05 8.92
N ASP A 87 -7.30 -2.33 9.20
CA ASP A 87 -7.84 -3.28 8.22
C ASP A 87 -9.21 -2.80 7.73
N ASP A 88 -10.13 -2.43 8.63
CA ASP A 88 -11.44 -1.87 8.26
C ASP A 88 -11.31 -0.59 7.42
N TYR A 89 -10.34 0.27 7.76
CA TYR A 89 -10.05 1.47 6.97
C TYR A 89 -9.64 1.11 5.54
N MET A 90 -8.71 0.16 5.36
CA MET A 90 -8.29 -0.31 4.03
C MET A 90 -9.45 -0.97 3.27
N GLU A 91 -10.21 -1.85 3.91
CA GLU A 91 -11.36 -2.50 3.28
C GLU A 91 -12.41 -1.48 2.83
N SER A 92 -12.67 -0.44 3.64
CA SER A 92 -13.58 0.64 3.26
C SER A 92 -13.11 1.42 2.02
N LYS A 93 -11.81 1.46 1.76
CA LYS A 93 -11.23 2.12 0.57
C LYS A 93 -11.29 1.22 -0.66
N LEU A 94 -11.14 -0.09 -0.47
CA LEU A 94 -11.14 -1.10 -1.52
C LEU A 94 -12.54 -1.58 -1.92
N THR A 95 -13.55 -1.46 -1.07
CA THR A 95 -14.89 -2.05 -1.32
C THR A 95 -16.02 -1.02 -1.50
N ASN A 96 -15.77 0.25 -1.20
CA ASN A 96 -16.82 1.26 -1.27
C ASN A 96 -17.14 1.63 -2.72
N SER A 97 -18.37 1.31 -3.14
CA SER A 97 -18.92 1.53 -4.48
C SER A 97 -19.11 3.00 -4.87
N LYS A 98 -18.86 3.95 -3.96
CA LYS A 98 -18.93 5.39 -4.28
C LYS A 98 -17.70 5.90 -5.02
N PHE A 99 -16.66 5.08 -5.16
CA PHE A 99 -15.45 5.46 -5.87
C PHE A 99 -15.55 5.10 -7.36
N SER A 100 -15.00 5.97 -8.21
CA SER A 100 -15.14 5.86 -9.68
C SER A 100 -14.41 4.66 -10.29
N ASN A 101 -13.42 4.10 -9.61
CA ASN A 101 -12.58 3.04 -10.16
C ASN A 101 -12.83 1.68 -9.50
N GLU A 102 -13.98 1.07 -9.80
CA GLU A 102 -14.33 -0.28 -9.34
C GLU A 102 -13.41 -1.36 -9.92
N PHE A 103 -12.88 -1.16 -11.13
CA PHE A 103 -11.97 -2.10 -11.78
C PHE A 103 -10.68 -2.28 -10.97
N SER A 104 -9.97 -1.18 -10.66
CA SER A 104 -8.71 -1.22 -9.89
C SER A 104 -8.87 -1.95 -8.56
N ARG A 105 -9.97 -1.65 -7.86
CA ARG A 105 -10.33 -2.28 -6.58
C ARG A 105 -10.58 -3.78 -6.72
N SER A 106 -11.31 -4.17 -7.76
CA SER A 106 -11.58 -5.59 -8.02
C SER A 106 -10.30 -6.37 -8.32
N VAL A 107 -9.35 -5.76 -9.04
CA VAL A 107 -8.05 -6.38 -9.34
C VAL A 107 -7.27 -6.60 -8.04
N ILE A 108 -7.15 -5.58 -7.19
CA ILE A 108 -6.42 -5.66 -5.92
C ILE A 108 -7.04 -6.74 -5.02
N THR A 109 -8.36 -6.69 -4.82
CA THR A 109 -9.05 -7.60 -3.88
C THR A 109 -9.05 -9.05 -4.35
N LYS A 110 -9.01 -9.31 -5.67
CA LYS A 110 -8.84 -10.66 -6.25
C LYS A 110 -7.39 -11.14 -6.18
N THR A 111 -6.43 -10.25 -6.42
CA THR A 111 -4.99 -10.61 -6.43
C THR A 111 -4.49 -10.88 -5.02
N PHE A 112 -4.93 -10.08 -4.04
CA PHE A 112 -4.48 -10.16 -2.65
C PHE A 112 -5.66 -10.54 -1.74
N SER A 113 -5.95 -11.84 -1.69
CA SER A 113 -6.96 -12.42 -0.78
C SER A 113 -6.59 -12.17 0.69
N LYS A 114 -5.31 -12.35 1.03
CA LYS A 114 -4.74 -12.08 2.34
C LYS A 114 -4.09 -10.70 2.35
N ARG A 115 -4.77 -9.74 2.95
CA ARG A 115 -4.31 -8.35 3.05
C ARG A 115 -4.44 -7.82 4.47
N LYS A 116 -3.44 -7.04 4.88
CA LYS A 116 -3.37 -6.31 6.15
C LYS A 116 -3.02 -4.86 5.92
N CYS A 117 -3.44 -4.00 6.84
CA CYS A 117 -3.13 -2.59 6.82
C CYS A 117 -2.45 -2.19 8.13
N PHE A 118 -1.41 -1.37 8.02
CA PHE A 118 -0.80 -0.71 9.18
C PHE A 118 -0.67 0.77 8.89
N THR A 119 -1.01 1.58 9.88
CA THR A 119 -0.81 3.03 9.84
C THR A 119 0.28 3.40 10.82
N ILE A 120 1.23 4.23 10.38
CA ILE A 120 2.23 4.81 11.27
C ILE A 120 2.14 6.33 11.23
N VAL A 121 2.21 6.95 12.41
CA VAL A 121 2.25 8.41 12.51
C VAL A 121 3.60 8.93 12.04
N ARG A 122 3.63 10.21 11.63
CA ARG A 122 4.88 10.88 11.29
C ARG A 122 5.83 10.84 12.50
N PRO A 123 7.05 10.30 12.37
CA PRO A 123 7.89 9.97 13.53
C PRO A 123 8.31 11.19 14.36
N VAL A 124 8.59 12.33 13.71
CA VAL A 124 8.86 13.63 14.37
C VAL A 124 8.24 14.77 13.56
N LEU A 125 8.05 15.94 14.18
CA LEU A 125 7.46 17.11 13.52
C LEU A 125 8.52 18.00 12.85
N ASP A 126 9.72 18.12 13.44
CA ASP A 126 10.81 18.92 12.89
C ASP A 126 11.41 18.23 11.66
N GLU A 127 11.40 18.92 10.53
CA GLU A 127 11.93 18.42 9.25
C GLU A 127 13.43 18.13 9.32
N ARG A 128 14.19 18.89 10.11
CA ARG A 128 15.63 18.67 10.29
C ARG A 128 15.88 17.34 10.99
N GLN A 129 15.04 17.00 11.96
CA GLN A 129 15.12 15.70 12.65
C GLN A 129 14.65 14.55 11.75
N LEU A 130 13.68 14.78 10.85
CA LEU A 130 13.28 13.76 9.86
C LEU A 130 14.42 13.39 8.92
N GLN A 131 15.22 14.37 8.51
CA GLN A 131 16.36 14.18 7.61
C GLN A 131 17.48 13.35 8.24
N THR A 132 17.55 13.27 9.58
CA THR A 132 18.56 12.54 10.33
C THR A 132 17.98 11.35 11.10
N LEU A 133 16.81 10.83 10.70
CA LEU A 133 16.14 9.70 11.38
C LEU A 133 16.95 8.40 11.44
N ASN A 134 17.93 8.25 10.54
CA ASN A 134 18.85 7.12 10.52
C ASN A 134 19.93 7.22 11.60
N GLU A 135 20.06 8.36 12.29
CA GLU A 135 21.02 8.55 13.38
C GLU A 135 20.45 8.04 14.72
N PRO A 136 21.27 7.40 15.57
CA PRO A 136 20.82 6.86 16.86
C PRO A 136 20.15 7.88 17.79
N GLU A 137 20.54 9.16 17.69
CA GLU A 137 19.99 10.22 18.53
C GLU A 137 18.54 10.59 18.16
N ALA A 138 18.12 10.33 16.92
CA ALA A 138 16.77 10.62 16.46
C ALA A 138 15.70 9.76 17.17
N PHE A 139 16.08 8.56 17.64
CA PHE A 139 15.15 7.65 18.34
C PHE A 139 14.65 8.22 19.68
N LYS A 140 15.39 9.14 20.31
CA LYS A 140 15.01 9.76 21.59
C LYS A 140 13.79 10.69 21.47
N ASN A 141 13.57 11.23 20.27
CA ASN A 141 12.55 12.26 20.03
C ASN A 141 11.32 11.73 19.27
N LEU A 142 11.20 10.41 19.09
CA LEU A 142 10.09 9.81 18.36
C LEU A 142 8.76 10.06 19.06
N ARG A 143 7.74 10.37 18.26
CA ARG A 143 6.36 10.44 18.71
C ARG A 143 5.85 9.04 19.07
N PRO A 144 4.99 8.92 20.08
CA PRO A 144 4.34 7.64 20.40
C PRO A 144 3.42 7.21 19.25
N GLN A 145 3.26 5.89 19.10
CA GLN A 145 2.27 5.28 18.21
C GLN A 145 0.90 5.19 18.85
#